data_AF-A0A916C3G4-F1
#
_entry.id   AF-A0A916C3G4-F1
#
_cell.length_a   1.000
_cell.length_b   1.000
_cell.length_c   1.000
_cell.angle_alpha   90.00
_cell.angle_beta   90.00
_cell.angle_gamma   90.00
#
_symmetry.space_group_name_H-M   'P 1'
#
loop_
_entity.id
_entity.type
_entity.pdbx_description
1 polymer ?
#
loop_
_entity_poly.entity_id
_entity_poly.type
_entity_poly.pdbx_seq_one_letter_code
_entity_poly.pdbx_strand_id
1 'polypeptide(L)'
;MIFTPQFTITPAIVNLVAWISEAIGRLTIQSDAVKALRLRRINRIRTIRGSLAIEGNTLSEEQITAILDGRRVIAPPREILEVRNAIAAYDRFEKWRPEVEAELLEPIAS
;
A
#
# COMPACT_ATOMS: atom_id res chain seq x y z
N MET A 1 31.25 -8.77 -5.74
CA MET A 1 31.32 -7.33 -5.41
C MET A 1 30.00 -6.93 -4.80
N ILE A 2 30.00 -6.24 -3.66
CA ILE A 2 28.78 -5.75 -3.03
C ILE A 2 28.41 -4.44 -3.74
N PHE A 3 27.28 -4.41 -4.44
CA PHE A 3 26.76 -3.19 -5.05
C PHE A 3 26.43 -2.19 -3.93
N THR A 4 26.99 -0.99 -4.01
CA THR A 4 26.68 0.10 -3.08
C THR A 4 26.02 1.23 -3.88
N PRO A 5 24.71 1.47 -3.70
CA PRO A 5 24.03 2.54 -4.41
C PRO A 5 24.61 3.90 -4.02
N GLN A 6 24.83 4.77 -5.02
CA GLN A 6 25.38 6.10 -4.82
C GLN A 6 24.23 7.10 -4.63
N PHE A 7 24.15 7.71 -3.44
CA PHE A 7 23.15 8.73 -3.14
C PHE A 7 23.86 10.00 -2.63
N THR A 8 23.46 11.17 -3.15
CA THR A 8 23.96 12.47 -2.70
C THR A 8 22.85 13.20 -1.95
N ILE A 9 23.08 13.51 -0.66
CA ILE A 9 22.14 14.30 0.13
C ILE A 9 22.17 15.75 -0.37
N THR A 10 21.00 16.30 -0.68
CA THR A 10 20.83 17.68 -1.10
C THR A 10 20.06 18.47 -0.05
N PRO A 11 20.18 19.82 -0.03
CA PRO A 11 19.36 20.66 0.84
C PRO A 11 17.84 20.43 0.65
N ALA A 12 17.40 20.10 -0.58
CA ALA A 12 16.01 19.79 -0.86
C ALA A 12 15.54 18.51 -0.14
N ILE A 13 16.36 17.46 -0.11
CA ILE A 13 16.06 16.22 0.63
C ILE A 13 15.89 16.53 2.13
N VAL A 14 16.80 17.32 2.70
CA VAL A 14 16.74 17.70 4.12
C VAL A 14 15.45 18.47 4.43
N ASN A 15 15.10 19.44 3.57
CA ASN A 15 13.87 20.23 3.73
C ASN A 15 12.61 19.36 3.63
N LEU A 16 12.58 18.39 2.70
CA LEU A 16 11.46 17.45 2.57
C LEU A 16 11.33 16.55 3.80
N VAL A 17 12.43 16.03 4.32
CA VAL A 17 12.44 15.22 5.55
C VAL A 17 11.91 16.02 6.74
N ALA A 18 12.34 17.28 6.90
CA ALA A 18 11.86 18.16 7.95
C ALA A 18 10.35 18.41 7.84
N TRP A 19 9.86 18.72 6.64
CA TRP A 19 8.44 18.97 6.40
C TRP A 19 7.57 17.72 6.63
N ILE A 20 8.01 16.55 6.17
CA ILE A 20 7.33 15.27 6.41
C ILE A 20 7.28 14.99 7.92
N SER A 21 8.38 15.20 8.65
CA SER A 21 8.45 14.97 10.09
C SER A 21 7.49 15.88 10.87
N GLU A 22 7.42 17.16 10.50
CA GLU A 22 6.46 18.11 11.09
C GLU A 22 5.01 17.68 10.80
N ALA A 23 4.71 17.26 9.58
CA ALA A 23 3.39 16.78 9.19
C ALA A 23 2.96 15.52 9.97
N ILE A 24 3.87 14.55 10.13
CA ILE A 24 3.64 13.37 10.96
C ILE A 24 3.35 13.79 12.41
N GLY A 25 4.15 14.69 12.98
CA GLY A 25 3.96 15.20 14.34
C GLY A 25 2.55 15.78 14.56
N ARG A 26 2.07 16.64 13.65
CA ARG A 26 0.71 17.19 13.72
C ARG A 26 -0.39 16.12 13.66
N LEU A 27 -0.22 15.09 12.82
CA LEU A 27 -1.19 14.01 12.67
C LEU A 27 -1.30 13.12 13.91
N THR A 28 -0.18 12.86 14.60
CA THR A 28 -0.18 12.00 15.80
C THR A 28 -1.00 12.56 16.96
N ILE A 29 -1.12 13.88 17.07
CA ILE A 29 -1.83 14.55 18.17
C ILE A 29 -3.35 14.55 17.96
N GLN A 30 -3.82 14.40 16.72
CA GLN A 30 -5.23 14.64 16.35
C GLN A 30 -6.10 13.38 16.22
N SER A 31 -5.58 12.18 16.50
CA SER A 31 -6.28 10.94 16.10
C SER A 31 -7.31 10.44 17.13
N ASP A 32 -8.59 10.41 16.72
CA ASP A 32 -9.66 9.63 17.33
C ASP A 32 -9.65 8.19 16.76
N ALA A 33 -9.71 7.17 17.63
CA ALA A 33 -9.54 5.76 17.29
C ALA A 33 -10.54 5.25 16.23
N VAL A 34 -11.81 5.66 16.30
CA VAL A 34 -12.84 5.20 15.35
C VAL A 34 -12.63 5.82 13.97
N LYS A 35 -12.31 7.12 13.92
CA LYS A 35 -11.95 7.82 12.67
C LYS A 35 -10.69 7.23 12.05
N ALA A 36 -9.71 6.85 12.87
CA ALA A 36 -8.47 6.22 12.41
C ALA A 36 -8.73 4.88 11.73
N LEU A 37 -9.58 4.00 12.28
CA LEU A 37 -9.92 2.72 11.65
C LEU A 37 -10.61 2.88 10.29
N ARG A 38 -11.59 3.79 10.19
CA ARG A 38 -12.26 4.08 8.91
C ARG A 38 -11.28 4.64 7.88
N LEU A 39 -10.40 5.55 8.31
CA LEU A 39 -9.40 6.15 7.43
C LEU A 39 -8.37 5.13 6.94
N ARG A 40 -7.92 4.20 7.81
CA ARG A 40 -7.03 3.09 7.41
C ARG A 40 -7.65 2.24 6.31
N ARG A 41 -8.94 1.89 6.44
CA ARG A 41 -9.65 1.11 5.41
C ARG A 41 -9.71 1.85 4.08
N ILE A 42 -10.10 3.13 4.09
CA ILE A 42 -10.17 3.96 2.87
C ILE A 42 -8.78 4.11 2.23
N ASN A 43 -7.76 4.41 3.03
CA ASN A 43 -6.39 4.57 2.54
C ASN A 43 -5.90 3.27 1.90
N ARG A 44 -6.19 2.11 2.51
CA ARG A 44 -5.80 0.82 1.94
C ARG A 44 -6.43 0.56 0.58
N ILE A 45 -7.72 0.84 0.42
CA ILE A 45 -8.41 0.73 -0.88
C ILE A 45 -7.74 1.63 -1.93
N ARG A 46 -7.46 2.89 -1.57
CA ARG A 46 -6.80 3.85 -2.46
C ARG A 46 -5.37 3.44 -2.81
N THR A 47 -4.62 2.90 -1.86
CA THR A 47 -3.27 2.37 -2.09
C THR A 47 -3.30 1.21 -3.07
N ILE A 48 -4.19 0.23 -2.87
CA ILE A 48 -4.36 -0.91 -3.79
C ILE A 48 -4.73 -0.40 -5.20
N ARG A 49 -5.72 0.50 -5.30
CA ARG A 49 -6.12 1.07 -6.58
C ARG A 49 -4.98 1.81 -7.27
N GLY A 50 -4.27 2.68 -6.54
CA GLY A 50 -3.18 3.47 -7.09
C GLY A 50 -2.05 2.60 -7.64
N SER A 51 -1.65 1.57 -6.89
CA SER A 51 -0.64 0.61 -7.34
C SER A 51 -1.08 -0.17 -8.58
N LEU A 52 -2.29 -0.74 -8.57
CA LEU A 52 -2.78 -1.57 -9.68
C LEU A 52 -3.11 -0.75 -10.94
N ALA A 53 -3.55 0.51 -10.78
CA ALA A 53 -3.82 1.41 -11.90
C ALA A 53 -2.54 1.76 -12.69
N ILE A 54 -1.38 1.84 -12.03
CA ILE A 54 -0.08 2.02 -12.70
C ILE A 54 0.23 0.81 -13.60
N GLU A 55 -0.17 -0.39 -13.18
CA GLU A 55 -0.01 -1.65 -13.91
C GLU A 55 -1.15 -1.90 -14.93
N GLY A 56 -2.07 -0.94 -15.11
CA GLY A 56 -3.13 -0.99 -16.11
C GLY A 56 -4.44 -1.64 -15.65
N ASN A 57 -4.60 -1.95 -14.36
CA ASN A 57 -5.88 -2.42 -13.81
C ASN A 57 -6.93 -1.30 -13.85
N THR A 58 -8.17 -1.64 -14.21
CA THR A 58 -9.23 -0.66 -14.48
C THR A 58 -10.31 -0.60 -13.41
N LEU A 59 -10.19 -1.40 -12.34
CA LEU A 59 -11.20 -1.50 -11.30
C LEU A 59 -11.35 -0.19 -10.49
N SER A 60 -12.60 0.18 -10.24
CA SER A 60 -12.94 1.36 -9.43
C SER A 60 -12.76 1.11 -7.92
N GLU A 61 -12.78 2.17 -7.11
CA GLU A 61 -12.76 2.03 -5.65
C GLU A 61 -13.96 1.24 -5.14
N GLU A 62 -15.13 1.42 -5.75
CA GLU A 62 -16.36 0.70 -5.40
C GLU A 62 -16.22 -0.79 -5.70
N GLN A 63 -15.62 -1.16 -6.83
CA GLN A 63 -15.37 -2.55 -7.19
C GLN A 63 -14.33 -3.20 -6.27
N ILE A 64 -13.23 -2.51 -5.96
CA ILE A 64 -12.23 -2.99 -5.00
C ILE A 64 -12.85 -3.14 -3.60
N THR A 65 -13.68 -2.20 -3.18
CA THR A 65 -14.42 -2.27 -1.91
C THR A 65 -15.37 -3.48 -1.89
N ALA A 66 -16.10 -3.72 -2.99
CA ALA A 66 -16.97 -4.87 -3.11
C ALA A 66 -16.20 -6.19 -3.03
N ILE A 67 -15.01 -6.28 -3.64
CA ILE A 67 -14.12 -7.46 -3.52
C ILE A 67 -13.67 -7.66 -2.07
N LEU A 68 -13.24 -6.59 -1.39
CA LEU A 68 -12.83 -6.62 0.03
C LEU A 68 -13.98 -7.09 0.93
N ASP A 69 -15.21 -6.69 0.61
CA ASP A 69 -16.43 -7.06 1.35
C ASP A 69 -16.96 -8.47 1.01
N GLY A 70 -16.28 -9.21 0.12
CA GLY A 70 -16.71 -10.53 -0.34
C GLY A 70 -17.95 -10.51 -1.26
N ARG A 71 -18.31 -9.33 -1.79
CA ARG A 71 -19.44 -9.18 -2.72
C ARG A 71 -19.04 -9.60 -4.14
N ARG A 72 -20.02 -10.02 -4.93
CA ARG A 72 -19.81 -10.35 -6.36
C ARG A 72 -19.53 -9.07 -7.15
N VAL A 73 -18.52 -9.13 -8.00
CA VAL A 73 -18.14 -8.06 -8.94
C VAL A 73 -18.01 -8.66 -10.33
N ILE A 74 -18.58 -8.00 -11.33
CA ILE A 74 -18.43 -8.35 -12.74
C ILE A 74 -17.26 -7.54 -13.29
N ALA A 75 -16.16 -8.22 -13.59
CA ALA A 75 -14.94 -7.64 -14.15
C ALA A 75 -14.05 -8.76 -14.73
N PRO A 76 -12.99 -8.43 -15.49
CA PRO A 76 -12.04 -9.42 -15.97
C PRO A 76 -11.48 -10.28 -14.81
N PRO A 77 -11.51 -11.62 -14.90
CA PRO A 77 -11.07 -12.50 -13.82
C PRO A 77 -9.63 -12.22 -13.36
N ARG A 78 -8.76 -11.84 -14.29
CA ARG A 78 -7.38 -11.45 -14.01
C ARG A 78 -7.30 -10.21 -13.11
N GLU A 79 -8.06 -9.16 -13.40
CA GLU A 79 -8.05 -7.93 -12.61
C GLU A 79 -8.60 -8.16 -11.20
N ILE A 80 -9.62 -9.02 -11.06
CA ILE A 80 -10.14 -9.45 -9.76
C ILE A 80 -9.06 -10.20 -8.96
N LEU A 81 -8.32 -11.09 -9.62
CA LEU A 81 -7.23 -11.84 -9.00
C LEU A 81 -6.09 -10.91 -8.55
N GLU A 82 -5.70 -9.94 -9.37
CA GLU A 82 -4.70 -8.92 -9.02
C GLU A 82 -5.10 -8.14 -7.77
N VAL A 83 -6.36 -7.72 -7.65
CA VAL A 83 -6.88 -7.05 -6.45
C VAL A 83 -6.84 -7.97 -5.23
N ARG A 84 -7.26 -9.23 -5.36
CA ARG A 84 -7.21 -10.21 -4.26
C ARG A 84 -5.78 -10.45 -3.78
N ASN A 85 -4.84 -10.61 -4.72
CA ASN A 85 -3.43 -10.79 -4.42
C ASN A 85 -2.85 -9.55 -3.74
N ALA A 86 -3.18 -8.35 -4.23
CA ALA A 86 -2.76 -7.10 -3.59
C ALA A 86 -3.30 -6.99 -2.15
N ILE A 87 -4.59 -7.30 -1.93
CA ILE A 87 -5.18 -7.32 -0.59
C ILE A 87 -4.39 -8.28 0.31
N ALA A 88 -4.19 -9.53 -0.12
CA ALA A 88 -3.47 -10.54 0.66
C ALA A 88 -2.00 -10.16 0.91
N ALA A 89 -1.33 -9.50 -0.03
CA ALA A 89 0.01 -8.94 0.17
C ALA A 89 0.02 -7.88 1.29
N TYR A 90 -0.88 -6.90 1.22
CA TYR A 90 -0.97 -5.84 2.23
C TYR A 90 -1.37 -6.35 3.62
N ASP A 91 -2.07 -7.49 3.74
CA ASP A 91 -2.35 -8.13 5.03
C ASP A 91 -1.11 -8.77 5.66
N ARG A 92 -0.16 -9.20 4.84
CA ARG A 92 1.09 -9.84 5.29
C ARG A 92 2.26 -8.86 5.38
N PHE A 93 2.13 -7.68 4.77
CA PHE A 93 3.19 -6.69 4.63
C PHE A 93 3.85 -6.28 5.96
N GLU A 94 3.09 -6.17 7.06
CA GLU A 94 3.65 -5.83 8.38
C GLU A 94 4.52 -6.94 8.99
N LYS A 95 4.42 -8.17 8.48
CA LYS A 95 5.18 -9.34 8.96
C LYS A 95 6.45 -9.57 8.16
N TRP A 96 6.51 -9.07 6.93
CA TRP A 96 7.64 -9.28 6.04
C TRP A 96 8.81 -8.36 6.37
N ARG A 97 10.02 -8.93 6.28
CA ARG A 97 11.29 -8.24 6.42
C ARG A 97 11.84 -7.91 5.03
N PRO A 98 11.98 -6.63 4.68
CA PRO A 98 12.39 -6.22 3.33
C PRO A 98 13.82 -6.68 2.96
N GLU A 99 14.66 -6.96 3.95
CA GLU A 99 16.03 -7.45 3.76
C GLU A 99 16.12 -8.97 3.52
N VAL A 100 15.03 -9.72 3.69
CA VAL A 100 15.01 -11.18 3.53
C VAL A 100 14.41 -11.55 2.18
N GLU A 101 15.25 -12.00 1.25
CA GLU A 101 14.84 -12.38 -0.11
C GLU A 101 13.73 -13.45 -0.13
N ALA A 102 13.80 -14.43 0.77
CA ALA A 102 12.79 -15.48 0.86
C ALA A 102 11.40 -14.94 1.21
N GLU A 103 11.32 -13.86 2.00
CA GLU A 103 10.04 -13.21 2.35
C GLU A 103 9.53 -12.33 1.20
N LEU A 104 10.44 -11.73 0.42
CA LEU A 104 10.09 -11.01 -0.82
C LEU A 104 9.51 -11.94 -1.89
N LEU A 105 10.02 -13.16 -1.98
CA LEU A 105 9.60 -14.17 -2.95
C LEU A 105 8.49 -15.09 -2.44
N GLU A 106 7.95 -14.84 -1.24
CA GLU A 106 6.89 -15.67 -0.68
C GLU A 106 5.66 -15.60 -1.60
N PRO A 107 5.18 -16.75 -2.11
CA PRO A 107 3.99 -16.75 -2.93
C PRO A 107 2.78 -16.33 -2.08
N ILE A 108 2.07 -15.31 -2.58
CA ILE A 108 0.79 -14.90 -2.02
C ILE A 108 -0.22 -15.93 -2.52
N ALA A 109 -0.50 -16.94 -1.69
CA ALA A 109 -1.49 -17.97 -2.00
C ALA A 109 -2.85 -17.31 -2.26
N SER A 110 -3.41 -17.55 -3.45
CA SER A 110 -4.76 -17.14 -3.85
C SER A 110 -5.76 -18.26 -3.68
#